data_AF-A0A952HW42-F1
#
_entry.id   AF-A0A952HW42-F1
#
_cell.length_a   1.000
_cell.length_b   1.000
_cell.length_c   1.000
_cell.angle_alpha   90.00
_cell.angle_beta   90.00
_cell.angle_gamma   90.00
#
_symmetry.space_group_name_H-M   'P 1'
#
loop_
_entity.id
_entity.type
_entity.pdbx_description
1 polymer ?
#
loop_
_entity_poly.entity_id
_entity_poly.type
_entity_poly.pdbx_seq_one_letter_code
_entity_poly.pdbx_strand_id
1 'polypeptide(L)'
;MKQLLLLATLIGLTFTTQAQSPAASAGPELTLEEMIFSYSVNSGEKVVVDPRVKGRARVFGKDIRNLSFEELLTVLDVYNMATYRVGELLMVVPANEIKAQAIPLVTDGKSYSPSETVTDIISMKNYCGDELLAMLRPLLAPTDHFVPVQSSRAILITSTYVNTQRIREMVDRIDELKSKKSDCSEAQKE
;
A
#
# COMPACT_ATOMS: atom_id res chain seq x y z
N MET A 1 -38.19 -82.93 -30.86
CA MET A 1 -36.77 -82.61 -31.18
C MET A 1 -36.65 -81.10 -31.29
N LYS A 2 -35.75 -80.50 -30.49
CA LYS A 2 -35.07 -79.19 -30.64
C LYS A 2 -35.97 -77.93 -30.70
N GLN A 3 -35.95 -77.11 -29.64
CA GLN A 3 -35.14 -75.86 -29.51
C GLN A 3 -35.63 -74.78 -30.49
N LEU A 4 -35.87 -73.51 -30.14
CA LEU A 4 -35.14 -72.64 -29.21
C LEU A 4 -35.97 -71.36 -28.97
N LEU A 5 -35.87 -70.82 -27.75
CA LEU A 5 -36.28 -69.48 -27.32
C LEU A 5 -35.75 -68.37 -28.24
N LEU A 6 -36.50 -67.27 -28.38
CA LEU A 6 -35.89 -65.91 -28.45
C LEU A 6 -36.92 -64.82 -28.11
N LEU A 7 -36.77 -64.29 -26.88
CA LEU A 7 -37.23 -62.98 -26.44
C LEU A 7 -36.52 -61.89 -27.25
N ALA A 8 -37.24 -60.94 -27.82
CA ALA A 8 -36.68 -59.68 -28.31
C ALA A 8 -37.21 -58.53 -27.46
N THR A 9 -36.42 -58.18 -26.46
CA THR A 9 -36.58 -57.04 -25.55
C THR A 9 -36.54 -55.71 -26.32
N LEU A 10 -37.55 -54.88 -26.09
CA LEU A 10 -37.69 -53.52 -26.61
C LEU A 10 -36.65 -52.61 -25.92
N ILE A 11 -35.61 -52.22 -26.64
CA ILE A 11 -34.53 -51.35 -26.15
C ILE A 11 -35.08 -49.91 -26.04
N GLY A 12 -35.19 -49.41 -24.81
CA GLY A 12 -35.48 -48.01 -24.55
C GLY A 12 -34.29 -47.12 -24.89
N LEU A 13 -34.48 -46.13 -25.76
CA LEU A 13 -33.51 -45.06 -25.99
C LEU A 13 -33.50 -44.13 -24.76
N THR A 14 -32.50 -44.28 -23.89
CA THR A 14 -32.16 -43.24 -22.93
C THR A 14 -31.29 -42.20 -23.63
N PHE A 15 -31.87 -41.03 -23.93
CA PHE A 15 -31.10 -39.84 -24.25
C PHE A 15 -30.36 -39.40 -22.98
N THR A 16 -29.07 -39.69 -22.88
CA THR A 16 -28.21 -39.07 -21.88
C THR A 16 -27.94 -37.62 -22.32
N THR A 17 -28.67 -36.67 -21.75
CA THR A 17 -28.33 -35.25 -21.85
C THR A 17 -27.02 -35.02 -21.09
N GLN A 18 -25.90 -34.92 -21.82
CA GLN A 18 -24.65 -34.48 -21.21
C GLN A 18 -24.77 -32.98 -20.91
N ALA A 19 -24.94 -32.63 -19.64
CA ALA A 19 -24.66 -31.29 -19.16
C ALA A 19 -23.14 -31.10 -19.14
N GLN A 20 -22.55 -30.67 -20.25
CA GLN A 20 -21.19 -30.13 -20.25
C GLN A 20 -21.22 -28.79 -19.53
N SER A 21 -20.83 -28.78 -18.26
CA SER A 21 -20.43 -27.53 -17.60
C SER A 21 -19.29 -26.92 -18.42
N PRO A 22 -19.38 -25.66 -18.87
CA PRO A 22 -18.20 -25.01 -19.43
C PRO A 22 -17.18 -24.96 -18.31
N ALA A 23 -16.06 -25.66 -18.48
CA ALA A 23 -14.88 -25.43 -17.67
C ALA A 23 -14.47 -23.98 -17.91
N ALA A 24 -14.97 -23.09 -17.04
CA ALA A 24 -14.63 -21.68 -17.06
C ALA A 24 -13.11 -21.58 -17.04
N SER A 25 -12.59 -20.77 -17.94
CA SER A 25 -11.18 -20.46 -18.16
C SER A 25 -10.53 -19.89 -16.89
N ALA A 26 -10.22 -20.77 -15.93
CA ALA A 26 -9.43 -20.43 -14.77
C ALA A 26 -8.01 -20.19 -15.26
N GLY A 27 -7.57 -18.93 -15.29
CA GLY A 27 -6.16 -18.59 -15.51
C GLY A 27 -5.27 -19.36 -14.53
N PRO A 28 -4.00 -19.61 -14.89
CA PRO A 28 -3.08 -20.34 -14.02
C PRO A 28 -2.96 -19.62 -12.67
N GLU A 29 -3.15 -20.37 -11.59
CA GLU A 29 -2.90 -19.87 -10.23
C GLU A 29 -1.40 -19.99 -9.95
N LEU A 30 -0.81 -18.91 -9.44
CA LEU A 30 0.60 -18.87 -9.05
C LEU A 30 0.72 -18.44 -7.59
N THR A 31 1.80 -18.87 -6.93
CA THR A 31 2.18 -18.25 -5.66
C THR A 31 2.62 -16.80 -5.89
N LEU A 32 2.49 -15.96 -4.86
CA LEU A 32 2.98 -14.58 -4.94
C LEU A 32 4.48 -14.53 -5.26
N GLU A 33 5.27 -15.43 -4.67
CA GLU A 33 6.71 -15.52 -4.93
C GLU A 33 7.01 -15.86 -6.39
N GLU A 34 6.33 -16.85 -6.98
CA GLU A 34 6.50 -17.21 -8.40
C GLU A 34 6.08 -16.09 -9.35
N MET A 35 5.01 -15.36 -9.00
CA MET A 35 4.54 -14.21 -9.76
C MET A 35 5.56 -13.06 -9.70
N ILE A 36 6.06 -12.72 -8.51
CA ILE A 36 7.09 -11.69 -8.31
C ILE A 36 8.39 -12.10 -9.04
N PHE A 37 8.77 -13.38 -8.98
CA PHE A 37 9.91 -13.91 -9.70
C PHE A 37 9.74 -13.77 -11.22
N SER A 38 8.57 -14.14 -11.74
CA SER A 38 8.26 -13.99 -13.18
C SER A 38 8.35 -12.53 -13.62
N TYR A 39 7.81 -11.59 -12.80
CA TYR A 39 7.96 -10.16 -13.03
C TYR A 39 9.44 -9.74 -13.05
N SER A 40 10.24 -10.13 -12.05
CA SER A 40 11.67 -9.78 -11.95
C SER A 40 12.45 -10.21 -13.19
N VAL A 41 12.20 -11.43 -13.70
CA VAL A 41 12.84 -11.94 -14.92
C VAL A 41 12.42 -11.13 -16.14
N ASN A 42 11.14 -10.78 -16.26
CA ASN A 42 10.61 -10.07 -17.43
C ASN A 42 10.96 -8.58 -17.43
N SER A 43 11.00 -7.94 -16.25
CA SER A 43 11.32 -6.51 -16.09
C SER A 43 12.82 -6.24 -15.99
N GLY A 44 13.62 -7.24 -15.62
CA GLY A 44 15.04 -7.08 -15.32
C GLY A 44 15.32 -6.45 -13.96
N GLU A 45 14.30 -6.23 -13.13
CA GLU A 45 14.47 -5.64 -11.79
C GLU A 45 15.00 -6.66 -10.78
N LYS A 46 15.91 -6.21 -9.92
CA LYS A 46 16.40 -7.01 -8.77
C LYS A 46 15.39 -6.89 -7.63
N VAL A 47 14.70 -7.99 -7.31
CA VAL A 47 13.65 -7.99 -6.28
C VAL A 47 14.09 -8.77 -5.05
N VAL A 48 13.86 -8.20 -3.86
CA VAL A 48 14.03 -8.86 -2.57
C VAL A 48 12.65 -9.03 -1.95
N VAL A 49 12.33 -10.25 -1.56
CA VAL A 49 11.01 -10.63 -1.04
C VAL A 49 11.13 -11.00 0.43
N ASP A 50 10.30 -10.39 1.28
CA ASP A 50 10.21 -10.76 2.69
C ASP A 50 9.63 -12.19 2.84
N PRO A 51 10.14 -13.02 3.76
CA PRO A 51 9.65 -14.40 3.95
C PRO A 51 8.17 -14.54 4.32
N ARG A 52 7.52 -13.45 4.73
CA ARG A 52 6.09 -13.40 5.05
C ARG A 52 5.21 -13.15 3.83
N VAL A 53 5.78 -12.84 2.66
CA VAL A 53 5.05 -12.71 1.40
C VAL A 53 4.55 -14.09 0.98
N LYS A 54 3.35 -14.43 1.42
CA LYS A 54 2.72 -15.73 1.20
C LYS A 54 1.33 -15.54 0.62
N GLY A 55 0.95 -16.46 -0.25
CA GLY A 55 -0.37 -16.46 -0.87
C GLY A 55 -0.32 -17.05 -2.27
N ARG A 56 -1.50 -17.29 -2.82
CA ARG A 56 -1.68 -17.67 -4.22
C ARG A 56 -2.65 -16.72 -4.86
N ALA A 57 -2.27 -16.19 -6.02
CA ALA A 57 -3.02 -15.22 -6.78
C ALA A 57 -3.44 -15.82 -8.12
N ARG A 58 -4.57 -15.30 -8.62
CA ARG A 58 -5.09 -15.61 -9.95
C ARG A 58 -5.61 -14.32 -10.56
N VAL A 59 -5.24 -14.07 -11.80
CA VAL A 59 -5.72 -12.94 -12.59
C VAL A 59 -6.51 -13.51 -13.77
N PHE A 60 -7.72 -13.00 -13.99
CA PHE A 60 -8.55 -13.38 -15.13
C PHE A 60 -8.33 -12.39 -16.28
N GLY A 61 -8.34 -12.89 -17.52
CA GLY A 61 -8.18 -12.05 -18.72
C GLY A 61 -6.75 -11.59 -19.00
N LYS A 62 -5.77 -11.95 -18.17
CA LYS A 62 -4.35 -11.68 -18.39
C LYS A 62 -3.47 -12.82 -17.85
N ASP A 63 -2.32 -13.03 -18.47
CA ASP A 63 -1.30 -13.94 -17.95
C ASP A 63 -0.61 -13.32 -16.73
N ILE A 64 -0.81 -13.96 -15.57
CA ILE A 64 -0.21 -13.57 -14.29
C ILE A 64 1.33 -13.62 -14.29
N ARG A 65 1.96 -14.27 -15.27
CA ARG A 65 3.43 -14.27 -15.43
C ARG A 65 3.96 -12.99 -16.08
N ASN A 66 3.12 -12.25 -16.79
CA ASN A 66 3.52 -11.09 -17.59
C ASN A 66 2.75 -9.84 -17.19
N LEU A 67 2.78 -9.54 -15.89
CA LEU A 67 2.19 -8.33 -15.32
C LEU A 67 3.09 -7.12 -15.57
N SER A 68 2.49 -5.97 -15.85
CA SER A 68 3.18 -4.68 -15.71
C SER A 68 3.49 -4.40 -14.24
N PHE A 69 4.30 -3.38 -13.97
CA PHE A 69 4.58 -2.98 -12.59
C PHE A 69 3.29 -2.58 -11.86
N GLU A 70 2.44 -1.80 -12.50
CA GLU A 70 1.16 -1.33 -11.94
C GLU A 70 0.20 -2.49 -11.64
N GLU A 71 0.16 -3.49 -12.50
CA GLU A 71 -0.65 -4.68 -12.31
C GLU A 71 -0.10 -5.55 -11.17
N LEU A 72 1.23 -5.70 -11.07
CA LEU A 72 1.88 -6.36 -9.94
C LEU A 72 1.50 -5.66 -8.62
N LEU A 73 1.61 -4.33 -8.55
CA LEU A 73 1.23 -3.56 -7.36
C LEU A 73 -0.23 -3.77 -6.99
N THR A 74 -1.13 -3.79 -7.99
CA THR A 74 -2.56 -4.04 -7.76
C THR A 74 -2.81 -5.42 -7.17
N VAL A 75 -2.10 -6.45 -7.64
CA VAL A 75 -2.21 -7.79 -7.05
C VAL A 75 -1.65 -7.79 -5.63
N LEU A 76 -0.48 -7.20 -5.38
CA LEU A 76 0.14 -7.16 -4.06
C LEU A 76 -0.73 -6.45 -3.00
N ASP A 77 -1.42 -5.38 -3.38
CA ASP A 77 -2.31 -4.62 -2.50
C ASP A 77 -3.46 -5.48 -1.95
N VAL A 78 -4.02 -6.38 -2.77
CA VAL A 78 -5.05 -7.35 -2.34
C VAL A 78 -4.56 -8.26 -1.19
N TYR A 79 -3.26 -8.53 -1.14
CA TYR A 79 -2.63 -9.35 -0.09
C TYR A 79 -2.04 -8.50 1.04
N ASN A 80 -2.34 -7.20 1.09
CA ASN A 80 -1.77 -6.25 2.06
C ASN A 80 -0.23 -6.25 2.03
N MET A 81 0.33 -6.43 0.84
CA MET A 81 1.75 -6.33 0.56
C MET A 81 2.02 -5.02 -0.17
N ALA A 82 3.21 -4.49 0.00
CA ALA A 82 3.61 -3.26 -0.66
C ALA A 82 5.09 -3.31 -1.05
N THR A 83 5.50 -2.39 -1.92
CA THR A 83 6.87 -2.35 -2.42
C THR A 83 7.53 -1.00 -2.17
N TYR A 84 8.84 -0.99 -1.97
CA TYR A 84 9.67 0.22 -1.94
C TYR A 84 11.04 -0.05 -2.55
N ARG A 85 11.78 1.01 -2.90
CA ARG A 85 13.13 0.86 -3.49
C ARG A 85 14.23 1.18 -2.48
N VAL A 86 15.29 0.38 -2.49
CA VAL A 86 16.55 0.63 -1.77
C VAL A 86 17.70 0.53 -2.77
N GLY A 87 18.19 1.69 -3.22
CA GLY A 87 19.13 1.73 -4.34
C GLY A 87 18.50 1.15 -5.61
N GLU A 88 19.11 0.11 -6.16
CA GLU A 88 18.59 -0.62 -7.35
C GLU A 88 17.65 -1.78 -7.00
N LEU A 89 17.42 -2.07 -5.72
CA LEU A 89 16.61 -3.20 -5.28
C LEU A 89 15.15 -2.78 -5.08
N LEU A 90 14.22 -3.57 -5.61
CA LEU A 90 12.79 -3.50 -5.27
C LEU A 90 12.53 -4.44 -4.10
N MET A 91 12.12 -3.89 -2.96
CA MET A 91 11.76 -4.64 -1.76
C MET A 91 10.25 -4.91 -1.79
N VAL A 92 9.83 -6.14 -1.53
CA VAL A 92 8.41 -6.53 -1.35
C VAL A 92 8.22 -6.97 0.10
N VAL A 93 7.39 -6.24 0.84
CA VAL A 93 7.20 -6.42 2.28
C VAL A 93 5.71 -6.32 2.66
N PRO A 94 5.30 -6.78 3.85
CA PRO A 94 3.99 -6.46 4.41
C PRO A 94 3.76 -4.94 4.50
N ALA A 95 2.59 -4.46 4.08
CA ALA A 95 2.30 -3.03 3.95
C ALA A 95 2.38 -2.26 5.29
N ASN A 96 2.23 -2.95 6.42
CA ASN A 96 2.42 -2.38 7.75
C ASN A 96 3.88 -1.99 8.05
N GLU A 97 4.86 -2.51 7.31
CA GLU A 97 6.29 -2.19 7.50
C GLU A 97 6.76 -0.99 6.69
N ILE A 98 6.11 -0.69 5.55
CA ILE A 98 6.44 0.48 4.72
C ILE A 98 6.29 1.79 5.51
N LYS A 99 5.35 1.83 6.45
CA LYS A 99 5.10 3.00 7.31
C LYS A 99 6.30 3.38 8.18
N ALA A 100 7.24 2.47 8.42
CA ALA A 100 8.41 2.73 9.27
C ALA A 100 9.70 3.06 8.50
N GLN A 101 9.80 2.72 7.21
CA GLN A 101 11.10 2.70 6.51
C GLN A 101 11.19 3.49 5.18
N ALA A 102 10.08 3.84 4.52
CA ALA A 102 10.12 4.38 3.16
C ALA A 102 9.59 5.81 2.99
N ILE A 103 9.21 6.50 4.09
CA ILE A 103 8.72 7.88 3.99
C ILE A 103 9.93 8.83 3.98
N PRO A 104 10.19 9.54 2.88
CA PRO A 104 11.34 10.43 2.82
C PRO A 104 11.15 11.63 3.75
N LEU A 105 12.21 11.98 4.49
CA LEU A 105 12.27 13.26 5.18
C LEU A 105 12.42 14.38 4.13
N VAL A 106 11.61 15.43 4.22
CA VAL A 106 11.75 16.64 3.40
C VAL A 106 13.10 17.27 3.69
N THR A 107 13.92 17.42 2.65
CA THR A 107 15.23 18.07 2.71
C THR A 107 15.35 19.12 1.62
N ASP A 108 15.98 20.25 1.95
CA ASP A 108 16.20 21.34 0.98
C ASP A 108 16.90 20.83 -0.28
N GLY A 109 16.42 21.28 -1.44
CA GLY A 109 17.00 20.95 -2.75
C GLY A 109 16.53 19.64 -3.39
N LYS A 110 15.66 18.86 -2.74
CA LYS A 110 14.96 17.72 -3.37
C LYS A 110 13.56 18.13 -3.83
N SER A 111 13.14 17.62 -4.97
CA SER A 111 11.78 17.77 -5.48
C SER A 111 10.97 16.53 -5.15
N TYR A 112 9.74 16.72 -4.68
CA TYR A 112 8.79 15.67 -4.32
C TYR A 112 7.52 15.86 -5.14
N SER A 113 6.83 14.77 -5.47
CA SER A 113 5.54 14.87 -6.17
C SER A 113 4.48 15.45 -5.22
N PRO A 114 3.53 16.30 -5.69
CA PRO A 114 2.50 16.90 -4.83
C PRO A 114 1.71 15.88 -3.99
N SER A 115 1.45 14.69 -4.54
CA SER A 115 0.71 13.61 -3.89
C SER A 115 1.59 12.63 -3.10
N GLU A 116 2.90 12.77 -3.14
CA GLU A 116 3.84 11.90 -2.43
C GLU A 116 3.74 12.12 -0.93
N THR A 117 3.68 11.03 -0.16
CA THR A 117 3.71 11.11 1.30
C THR A 117 5.14 11.32 1.76
N VAL A 118 5.34 12.38 2.52
CA VAL A 118 6.64 12.80 3.06
C VAL A 118 6.54 12.98 4.57
N THR A 119 7.68 12.91 5.25
CA THR A 119 7.81 13.34 6.65
C THR A 119 8.56 14.65 6.68
N ASP A 120 8.16 15.59 7.52
CA ASP A 120 8.82 16.88 7.66
C ASP A 120 8.88 17.30 9.14
N ILE A 121 9.87 18.12 9.48
CA ILE A 121 10.01 18.71 10.82
C ILE A 121 9.87 20.23 10.65
N ILE A 122 8.76 20.76 11.14
CA ILE A 122 8.46 22.19 11.08
C ILE A 122 8.83 22.80 12.42
N SER A 123 9.85 23.65 12.41
CA SER A 123 10.31 24.39 13.60
C SER A 123 9.64 25.76 13.69
N MET A 124 9.43 26.24 14.91
CA MET A 124 8.73 27.46 15.24
C MET A 124 9.53 28.31 16.23
N LYS A 125 9.18 29.59 16.34
CA LYS A 125 9.85 30.56 17.22
C LYS A 125 9.08 30.80 18.51
N ASN A 126 7.75 30.90 18.44
CA ASN A 126 6.92 31.49 19.51
C ASN A 126 6.02 30.46 20.22
N TYR A 127 5.45 29.50 19.52
CA TYR A 127 4.61 28.44 20.13
C TYR A 127 5.39 27.18 20.49
N CYS A 128 4.86 26.42 21.44
CA CYS A 128 5.26 25.03 21.68
C CYS A 128 4.47 24.10 20.74
N GLY A 129 5.04 22.94 20.42
CA GLY A 129 4.41 22.01 19.46
C GLY A 129 2.98 21.61 19.86
N ASP A 130 2.73 21.41 21.15
CA ASP A 130 1.43 20.97 21.68
C ASP A 130 0.32 22.03 21.50
N GLU A 131 0.63 23.31 21.74
CA GLU A 131 -0.31 24.43 21.58
C GLU A 131 -0.78 24.56 20.12
N LEU A 132 0.14 24.37 19.17
CA LEU A 132 -0.16 24.49 17.76
C LEU A 132 -0.96 23.31 17.23
N LEU A 133 -0.70 22.11 17.75
CA LEU A 133 -1.40 20.90 17.32
C LEU A 133 -2.92 20.99 17.51
N ALA A 134 -3.36 21.59 18.62
CA ALA A 134 -4.77 21.82 18.88
C ALA A 134 -5.44 22.70 17.80
N MET A 135 -4.73 23.71 17.30
CA MET A 135 -5.22 24.61 16.26
C MET A 135 -5.19 23.99 14.86
N LEU A 136 -4.24 23.08 14.60
CA LEU A 136 -4.08 22.45 13.29
C LEU A 136 -4.91 21.17 13.10
N ARG A 137 -5.41 20.56 14.19
CA ARG A 137 -6.24 19.34 14.13
C ARG A 137 -7.36 19.35 13.07
N PRO A 138 -8.12 20.44 12.88
CA PRO A 138 -9.16 20.50 11.84
C PRO A 138 -8.64 20.40 10.40
N LEU A 139 -7.34 20.64 10.18
CA LEU A 139 -6.70 20.62 8.87
C LEU A 139 -6.08 19.28 8.52
N LEU A 140 -6.05 18.34 9.48
CA LEU A 140 -5.43 17.04 9.34
C LEU A 140 -6.36 16.09 8.59
N ALA A 141 -5.86 15.43 7.55
CA ALA A 141 -6.55 14.29 7.00
C ALA A 141 -6.54 13.13 8.03
N PRO A 142 -7.51 12.22 7.99
CA PRO A 142 -7.54 11.05 8.89
C PRO A 142 -6.27 10.18 8.82
N THR A 143 -5.54 10.24 7.71
CA THR A 143 -4.31 9.49 7.45
C THR A 143 -3.04 10.24 7.83
N ASP A 144 -3.13 11.54 8.14
CA ASP A 144 -1.97 12.37 8.45
C ASP A 144 -1.49 12.08 9.88
N HIS A 145 -0.16 12.05 10.06
CA HIS A 145 0.43 11.88 11.38
C HIS A 145 1.07 13.20 11.83
N PHE A 146 0.69 13.68 13.00
CA PHE A 146 1.22 14.89 13.60
C PHE A 146 1.64 14.61 15.03
N VAL A 147 2.91 14.87 15.32
CA VAL A 147 3.47 14.64 16.65
C VAL A 147 4.28 15.87 17.06
N PRO A 148 3.94 16.51 18.18
CA PRO A 148 4.78 17.55 18.75
C PRO A 148 6.09 16.93 19.21
N VAL A 149 7.21 17.55 18.85
CA VAL A 149 8.51 17.13 19.35
C VAL A 149 8.63 17.67 20.77
N GLN A 150 8.56 16.77 21.74
CA GLN A 150 8.47 17.11 23.17
C GLN A 150 9.54 18.10 23.62
N SER A 151 9.14 19.02 24.48
CA SER A 151 10.01 20.07 25.06
C SER A 151 10.75 20.93 24.00
N SER A 152 10.24 20.93 22.77
CA SER A 152 10.79 21.71 21.66
C SER A 152 9.69 22.56 21.01
N ARG A 153 10.12 23.46 20.12
CA ARG A 153 9.22 24.27 19.28
C ARG A 153 9.19 23.70 17.89
N ALA A 154 8.93 22.41 17.78
CA ALA A 154 8.84 21.74 16.51
C ALA A 154 7.70 20.72 16.52
N ILE A 155 7.14 20.51 15.34
CA ILE A 155 6.19 19.44 15.06
C ILE A 155 6.75 18.56 13.96
N LEU A 156 6.59 17.26 14.14
CA LEU A 156 6.81 16.26 13.10
C LEU A 156 5.48 16.02 12.39
N ILE A 157 5.49 16.13 11.08
CA ILE A 157 4.34 15.89 10.20
C ILE A 157 4.67 14.74 9.26
N THR A 158 3.70 13.86 9.01
CA THR A 158 3.71 12.92 7.88
C THR A 158 2.41 13.06 7.10
N SER A 159 2.50 13.51 5.86
CA SER A 159 1.37 13.89 5.01
C SER A 159 1.81 13.96 3.54
N THR A 160 0.88 14.16 2.61
CA THR A 160 1.22 14.49 1.21
C THR A 160 2.06 15.78 1.13
N TYR A 161 2.96 15.88 0.16
CA TYR A 161 3.87 17.03 0.00
C TYR A 161 3.10 18.34 -0.15
N VAL A 162 2.04 18.38 -0.98
CA VAL A 162 1.21 19.59 -1.17
C VAL A 162 0.56 20.06 0.13
N ASN A 163 0.06 19.13 0.95
CA ASN A 163 -0.54 19.47 2.23
C ASN A 163 0.52 19.88 3.26
N THR A 164 1.69 19.24 3.25
CA THR A 164 2.83 19.58 4.11
C THR A 164 3.28 21.03 3.88
N GLN A 165 3.40 21.47 2.63
CA GLN A 165 3.74 22.87 2.31
C GLN A 165 2.66 23.85 2.75
N ARG A 166 1.38 23.54 2.51
CA ARG A 166 0.25 24.37 2.98
C ARG A 166 0.27 24.53 4.50
N ILE A 167 0.55 23.45 5.23
CA ILE A 167 0.61 23.48 6.69
C ILE A 167 1.81 24.27 7.17
N ARG A 168 2.98 24.13 6.53
CA ARG A 168 4.17 24.95 6.82
C ARG A 168 3.87 26.44 6.70
N GLU A 169 3.24 26.88 5.61
CA GLU A 169 2.85 28.28 5.43
C GLU A 169 1.87 28.78 6.50
N MET A 170 0.91 27.93 6.90
CA MET A 170 -0.04 28.26 7.97
C MET A 170 0.65 28.37 9.33
N VAL A 171 1.56 27.44 9.62
CA VAL A 171 2.38 27.43 10.83
C VAL A 171 3.19 28.72 10.93
N ASP A 172 3.88 29.11 9.87
CA ASP A 172 4.68 30.33 9.83
C ASP A 172 3.83 31.57 10.13
N ARG A 173 2.65 31.67 9.50
CA ARG A 173 1.71 32.78 9.75
C ARG A 173 1.18 32.80 11.17
N ILE A 174 0.80 31.65 11.72
CA ILE A 174 0.29 31.55 13.10
C ILE A 174 1.39 31.92 14.10
N ASP A 175 2.61 31.45 13.88
CA ASP A 175 3.75 31.71 14.75
C ASP A 175 4.10 33.20 14.81
N GLU A 176 3.97 33.92 13.69
CA GLU A 176 4.16 35.38 13.63
C GLU A 176 3.12 36.19 14.42
N LEU A 177 1.91 35.67 14.64
CA LEU A 177 0.87 36.37 15.40
C LEU A 177 1.19 36.50 16.90
N LYS A 178 2.12 35.68 17.43
CA LYS A 178 2.45 35.65 18.85
C LYS A 178 3.76 36.39 19.11
N SER A 179 3.68 37.55 19.74
CA SER A 179 4.86 38.37 20.07
C SER A 179 5.64 37.89 21.29
N LYS A 180 5.02 37.10 22.18
CA LYS A 180 5.63 36.57 23.40
C LYS A 180 5.83 35.06 23.31
N LYS A 181 7.09 34.64 23.42
CA LYS A 181 7.49 33.23 23.41
C LYS A 181 6.83 32.44 24.54
N SER A 182 6.22 31.31 24.21
CA SER A 182 5.62 30.36 25.16
C SER A 182 6.71 29.62 25.93
N ASP A 183 6.47 29.22 27.17
CA ASP A 183 7.38 28.34 27.91
C ASP A 183 7.06 26.87 27.57
N CYS A 184 8.01 26.16 26.95
CA CYS A 184 7.82 24.77 26.52
C CYS A 184 8.29 23.74 27.54
N SER A 185 8.69 24.19 28.74
CA SER A 185 9.10 23.31 29.84
C SER A 185 7.92 22.76 30.66
N GLU A 186 6.74 23.40 30.58
CA GLU A 186 5.57 23.05 31.40
C GLU A 186 4.70 21.91 30.84
N ALA A 187 4.92 21.46 29.60
CA ALA A 187 4.15 20.38 28.95
C ALA A 187 4.39 18.97 29.56
N GLN A 188 5.07 18.88 30.71
CA GLN A 188 5.49 17.63 31.38
C GLN A 188 4.58 17.18 32.54
N LYS A 189 3.35 17.71 32.69
CA LYS A 189 2.52 17.49 33.90
C LYS A 189 1.21 16.74 33.73
N GLU A 190 0.93 16.14 32.58
CA GLU A 190 -0.24 15.25 32.42
C GLU A 190 0.16 13.81 32.09
#